data_AF-A0A919JV99-F1
#
_entry.id   AF-A0A919JV99-F1
#
_cell.length_a   1.000
_cell.length_b   1.000
_cell.length_c   1.000
_cell.angle_alpha   90.00
_cell.angle_beta   90.00
_cell.angle_gamma   90.00
#
_symmetry.space_group_name_H-M   'P 1'
#
loop_
_entity.id
_entity.type
_entity.pdbx_description
1 polymer ?
#
loop_
_entity_poly.entity_id
_entity_poly.type
_entity_poly.pdbx_seq_one_letter_code
_entity_poly.pdbx_strand_id
1 'polypeptide(L)'
;MAGHELIDGHLAALARRLPAGAVGELADGLTETWEHHLGAGLPPAAAARAAIAEFGAPEQIVAAFVAAAPGRRTARMLLATGPLVGACWGATLLAAGARAWPAPAPAAALVVAAVLLAVVAALVVAATSRRSYRRTRLGAAGGCALIALDATMLTAVLLLAPGPAWPMLLAVPASLARIGLTARALPAALTR
;
A
#
# COMPACT_ATOMS: atom_id res chain seq x y z
N MET A 1 -40.76 -4.89 0.75
CA MET A 1 -39.65 -4.15 1.41
C MET A 1 -38.53 -5.05 1.93
N ALA A 2 -38.82 -6.24 2.47
CA ALA A 2 -37.80 -7.17 3.02
C ALA A 2 -36.61 -7.54 2.09
N GLY A 3 -36.73 -7.42 0.76
CA GLY A 3 -35.62 -7.64 -0.17
C GLY A 3 -34.53 -6.56 -0.10
N HIS A 4 -34.94 -5.30 0.04
CA HIS A 4 -34.00 -4.18 0.21
C HIS A 4 -33.26 -4.26 1.55
N GLU A 5 -33.96 -4.60 2.65
CA GLU A 5 -33.34 -4.73 3.98
C GLU A 5 -32.20 -5.76 4.01
N LEU A 6 -32.32 -6.85 3.23
CA LEU A 6 -31.27 -7.87 3.11
C LEU A 6 -30.04 -7.34 2.37
N ILE A 7 -30.24 -6.60 1.29
CA ILE A 7 -29.16 -5.98 0.49
C ILE A 7 -28.48 -4.88 1.32
N ASP A 8 -29.24 -4.03 2.00
CA ASP A 8 -28.73 -2.98 2.87
C ASP A 8 -27.89 -3.56 4.01
N GLY A 9 -28.34 -4.64 4.64
CA GLY A 9 -27.58 -5.35 5.67
C GLY A 9 -26.25 -5.90 5.15
N HIS A 10 -26.25 -6.44 3.92
CA HIS A 10 -25.05 -6.94 3.25
C HIS A 10 -24.05 -5.80 2.93
N LEU A 11 -24.54 -4.70 2.35
CA LEU A 11 -23.74 -3.52 2.05
C LEU A 11 -23.19 -2.85 3.31
N ALA A 12 -23.98 -2.78 4.39
CA ALA A 12 -23.51 -2.25 5.68
C ALA A 12 -22.36 -3.09 6.26
N ALA A 13 -22.36 -4.41 6.06
CA ALA A 13 -21.26 -5.26 6.46
C ALA A 13 -19.98 -4.99 5.64
N LEU A 14 -20.12 -4.74 4.34
CA LEU A 14 -19.03 -4.37 3.44
C LEU A 14 -18.48 -2.97 3.73
N ALA A 15 -19.35 -1.99 4.01
CA ALA A 15 -19.00 -0.60 4.30
C ALA A 15 -18.09 -0.44 5.52
N ARG A 16 -18.16 -1.36 6.48
CA ARG A 16 -17.24 -1.37 7.63
C ARG A 16 -15.80 -1.76 7.26
N ARG A 17 -15.58 -2.35 6.08
CA ARG A 17 -14.33 -3.02 5.70
C ARG A 17 -13.73 -2.54 4.38
N LEU A 18 -14.54 -1.95 3.50
CA LEU A 18 -14.17 -1.48 2.16
C LEU A 18 -14.30 0.05 2.03
N PRO A 19 -13.62 0.68 1.06
CA PRO A 19 -13.78 2.10 0.77
C PRO A 19 -15.16 2.38 0.15
N ALA A 20 -15.66 3.60 0.34
CA ALA A 20 -17.01 4.00 -0.08
C ALA A 20 -17.24 3.83 -1.59
N GLY A 21 -16.25 4.14 -2.43
CA GLY A 21 -16.36 3.94 -3.88
C GLY A 21 -16.56 2.46 -4.26
N ALA A 22 -15.79 1.55 -3.67
CA ALA A 22 -15.97 0.11 -3.90
C ALA A 22 -17.32 -0.42 -3.40
N VAL A 23 -17.84 0.14 -2.31
CA VAL A 23 -19.17 -0.23 -1.80
C VAL A 23 -20.28 0.31 -2.72
N GLY A 24 -20.11 1.50 -3.30
CA GLY A 24 -21.03 2.06 -4.29
C GLY A 24 -21.12 1.16 -5.53
N GLU A 25 -19.98 0.80 -6.12
CA GLU A 25 -19.93 -0.11 -7.28
C GLU A 25 -20.56 -1.49 -6.96
N LEU A 26 -20.33 -2.02 -5.75
CA LEU A 26 -20.96 -3.26 -5.30
C LEU A 26 -22.47 -3.11 -5.09
N ALA A 27 -22.94 -1.94 -4.64
CA ALA A 27 -24.35 -1.65 -4.46
C ALA A 27 -25.08 -1.56 -5.80
N ASP A 28 -24.47 -0.89 -6.78
CA ASP A 28 -25.00 -0.79 -8.14
C ASP A 28 -25.10 -2.18 -8.77
N GLY A 29 -24.02 -2.98 -8.73
CA GLY A 29 -24.03 -4.34 -9.25
C GLY A 29 -25.02 -5.28 -8.53
N LEU A 30 -25.15 -5.19 -7.20
CA LEU A 30 -26.15 -5.96 -6.45
C LEU A 30 -27.59 -5.57 -6.83
N THR A 31 -27.81 -4.29 -7.12
CA THR A 31 -29.12 -3.78 -7.55
C THR A 31 -29.46 -4.31 -8.95
N GLU A 32 -28.51 -4.26 -9.89
CA GLU A 32 -28.69 -4.82 -11.24
C GLU A 32 -29.00 -6.33 -11.21
N THR A 33 -28.27 -7.12 -10.41
CA THR A 33 -28.54 -8.56 -10.28
C THR A 33 -29.89 -8.84 -9.60
N TRP A 34 -30.27 -8.03 -8.62
CA TRP A 34 -31.59 -8.13 -7.99
C TRP A 34 -32.72 -7.84 -8.99
N GLU A 35 -32.60 -6.77 -9.77
CA GLU A 35 -33.55 -6.41 -10.83
C GLU A 35 -33.64 -7.49 -11.90
N HIS A 36 -32.50 -8.10 -12.27
CA HIS A 36 -32.48 -9.24 -13.19
C HIS A 36 -33.32 -10.42 -12.66
N HIS A 37 -33.16 -10.79 -11.39
CA HIS A 37 -33.94 -11.86 -10.77
C HIS A 37 -35.42 -11.51 -10.60
N LEU A 38 -35.75 -10.25 -10.35
CA LEU A 38 -37.14 -9.77 -10.38
C LEU A 38 -37.74 -9.94 -11.78
N GLY A 39 -37.00 -9.55 -12.83
CA GLY A 39 -37.40 -9.73 -14.22
C GLY A 39 -37.58 -11.20 -14.61
N ALA A 40 -36.85 -12.11 -13.97
CA ALA A 40 -37.00 -13.55 -14.10
C ALA A 40 -38.18 -14.14 -13.30
N GLY A 41 -38.97 -13.30 -12.59
CA GLY A 41 -40.18 -13.70 -11.88
C GLY A 41 -39.96 -14.15 -10.43
N LEU A 42 -38.77 -13.98 -9.87
CA LEU A 42 -38.54 -14.30 -8.46
C LEU A 42 -39.22 -13.27 -7.54
N PRO A 43 -39.81 -13.70 -6.41
CA PRO A 43 -40.34 -12.76 -5.43
C PRO A 43 -39.19 -11.94 -4.80
N PRO A 44 -39.42 -10.68 -4.37
CA PRO A 44 -38.36 -9.74 -4.00
C PRO A 44 -37.33 -10.23 -2.98
N ALA A 45 -37.78 -10.98 -1.96
CA ALA A 45 -36.88 -11.54 -0.95
C ALA A 45 -36.06 -12.72 -1.46
N ALA A 46 -36.60 -13.51 -2.41
CA ALA A 46 -35.85 -14.59 -3.06
C ALA A 46 -34.85 -14.03 -4.07
N ALA A 47 -35.25 -13.00 -4.84
CA ALA A 47 -34.35 -12.28 -5.73
C ALA A 47 -33.16 -11.68 -4.98
N ALA A 48 -33.39 -11.06 -3.81
CA ALA A 48 -32.31 -10.51 -2.99
C ALA A 48 -31.35 -11.59 -2.47
N ARG A 49 -31.87 -12.73 -2.02
CA ARG A 49 -31.03 -13.87 -1.60
C ARG A 49 -30.24 -14.46 -2.75
N ALA A 50 -30.84 -14.55 -3.94
CA ALA A 50 -30.16 -15.05 -5.15
C ALA A 50 -29.02 -14.10 -5.56
N ALA A 51 -29.28 -12.79 -5.60
CA ALA A 51 -28.27 -11.77 -5.89
C ALA A 51 -27.11 -11.81 -4.88
N ILE A 52 -27.40 -11.91 -3.57
CA ILE A 52 -26.37 -12.04 -2.53
C ILE A 52 -25.60 -13.36 -2.67
N ALA A 53 -26.26 -14.46 -2.99
CA ALA A 53 -25.60 -15.76 -3.17
C ALA A 53 -24.67 -15.74 -4.39
N GLU A 54 -25.03 -15.04 -5.46
CA GLU A 54 -24.21 -14.86 -6.66
C GLU A 54 -23.00 -13.95 -6.40
N PHE A 55 -23.19 -12.83 -5.69
CA PHE A 55 -22.09 -11.93 -5.29
C PHE A 55 -21.14 -12.56 -4.25
N GLY A 56 -21.67 -13.43 -3.40
CA GLY A 56 -20.92 -14.14 -2.38
C GLY A 56 -20.91 -13.46 -1.01
N ALA A 57 -20.34 -14.15 -0.02
CA ALA A 57 -20.32 -13.66 1.35
C ALA A 57 -19.37 -12.45 1.53
N PRO A 58 -19.66 -11.52 2.47
CA PRO A 58 -18.82 -10.34 2.69
C PRO A 58 -17.34 -10.66 2.94
N GLU A 59 -17.04 -11.80 3.59
CA GLU A 59 -15.69 -12.26 3.84
C GLU A 59 -14.94 -12.60 2.55
N GLN A 60 -15.63 -13.21 1.59
CA GLN A 60 -15.05 -13.61 0.30
C GLN A 60 -14.79 -12.38 -0.56
N ILE A 61 -15.76 -11.45 -0.64
CA ILE A 61 -15.63 -10.19 -1.36
C ILE A 61 -14.46 -9.37 -0.80
N VAL A 62 -14.40 -9.19 0.53
CA VAL A 62 -13.29 -8.45 1.16
C VAL A 62 -11.95 -9.15 0.91
N ALA A 63 -11.89 -10.47 0.97
CA ALA A 63 -10.66 -11.22 0.68
C ALA A 63 -10.19 -11.02 -0.77
N ALA A 64 -11.11 -11.02 -1.74
CA ALA A 64 -10.81 -10.77 -3.15
C ALA A 64 -10.28 -9.35 -3.38
N PHE A 65 -10.94 -8.33 -2.80
CA PHE A 65 -10.47 -6.94 -2.87
C PHE A 65 -9.08 -6.77 -2.25
N VAL A 66 -8.81 -7.42 -1.11
CA VAL A 66 -7.50 -7.38 -0.46
C VAL A 66 -6.44 -8.13 -1.28
N ALA A 67 -6.80 -9.24 -1.92
CA ALA A 67 -5.89 -9.99 -2.78
C ALA A 67 -5.49 -9.19 -4.04
N ALA A 68 -6.45 -8.47 -4.62
CA ALA A 68 -6.24 -7.61 -5.78
C ALA A 68 -5.57 -6.27 -5.43
N ALA A 69 -5.43 -5.91 -4.15
CA ALA A 69 -4.87 -4.63 -3.73
C ALA A 69 -3.41 -4.47 -4.19
N PRO A 70 -3.09 -3.52 -5.10
CA PRO A 70 -1.75 -3.36 -5.66
C PRO A 70 -0.70 -3.04 -4.59
N GLY A 71 -1.10 -2.38 -3.50
CA GLY A 71 -0.22 -2.01 -2.39
C GLY A 71 0.50 -3.19 -1.73
N ARG A 72 -0.08 -4.41 -1.74
CA ARG A 72 0.54 -5.58 -1.11
C ARG A 72 1.71 -6.14 -1.92
N ARG A 73 1.61 -6.12 -3.26
CA ARG A 73 2.69 -6.54 -4.15
C ARG A 73 3.85 -5.54 -4.07
N THR A 74 3.54 -4.25 -4.09
CA THR A 74 4.52 -3.18 -3.92
C THR A 74 5.23 -3.28 -2.57
N ALA A 75 4.49 -3.46 -1.47
CA ALA A 75 5.10 -3.60 -0.14
C ALA A 75 6.07 -4.80 -0.06
N ARG A 76 5.70 -5.95 -0.62
CA ARG A 76 6.59 -7.12 -0.70
C ARG A 76 7.84 -6.86 -1.53
N MET A 77 7.68 -6.22 -2.68
CA MET A 77 8.80 -5.85 -3.54
C MET A 77 9.76 -4.89 -2.83
N LEU A 78 9.24 -3.86 -2.16
CA LEU A 78 10.03 -2.89 -1.41
C LEU A 78 10.77 -3.52 -0.23
N LEU A 79 10.14 -4.45 0.49
CA LEU A 79 10.80 -5.21 1.54
C LEU A 79 11.93 -6.09 0.99
N ALA A 80 11.73 -6.71 -0.18
CA ALA A 80 12.75 -7.56 -0.81
C ALA A 80 13.93 -6.74 -1.37
N THR A 81 13.69 -5.55 -1.93
CA THR A 81 14.74 -4.70 -2.51
C THR A 81 15.40 -3.77 -1.49
N GLY A 82 14.77 -3.54 -0.32
CA GLY A 82 15.28 -2.70 0.76
C GLY A 82 16.72 -3.01 1.18
N PRO A 83 17.08 -4.28 1.46
CA PRO A 83 18.44 -4.66 1.84
C PRO A 83 19.50 -4.35 0.77
N LEU A 84 19.17 -4.52 -0.52
CA LEU A 84 20.10 -4.21 -1.62
C LEU A 84 20.40 -2.71 -1.69
N VAL A 85 19.36 -1.87 -1.60
CA VAL A 85 19.54 -0.41 -1.58
C VAL A 85 20.30 0.03 -0.33
N GLY A 86 20.00 -0.58 0.83
CA GLY A 86 20.74 -0.34 2.07
C GLY A 86 22.22 -0.73 1.96
N ALA A 87 22.53 -1.84 1.29
CA ALA A 87 23.91 -2.26 1.04
C ALA A 87 24.64 -1.29 0.11
N CYS A 88 23.99 -0.79 -0.95
CA CYS A 88 24.58 0.22 -1.83
C CYS A 88 24.91 1.53 -1.09
N TRP A 89 23.99 1.98 -0.22
CA TRP A 89 24.22 3.15 0.63
C TRP A 89 25.30 2.89 1.68
N GLY A 90 25.32 1.73 2.32
CA GLY A 90 26.36 1.32 3.25
C GLY A 90 27.74 1.27 2.59
N ALA A 91 27.85 0.69 1.39
CA ALA A 91 29.09 0.68 0.61
C ALA A 91 29.55 2.10 0.23
N THR A 92 28.61 3.00 -0.09
CA THR A 92 28.91 4.41 -0.37
C THR A 92 29.51 5.10 0.86
N LEU A 93 28.91 4.92 2.03
CA LEU A 93 29.40 5.50 3.29
C LEU A 93 30.76 4.92 3.71
N LEU A 94 30.99 3.63 3.47
CA LEU A 94 32.29 2.99 3.73
C LEU A 94 33.37 3.49 2.76
N ALA A 95 33.07 3.54 1.46
CA ALA A 95 34.02 3.94 0.42
C ALA A 95 34.37 5.42 0.46
N ALA A 96 33.42 6.30 0.83
CA ALA A 96 33.69 7.72 1.04
C ALA A 96 34.46 8.00 2.34
N GLY A 97 34.70 6.98 3.15
CA GLY A 97 35.30 7.09 4.47
C GLY A 97 34.35 7.78 5.44
N ALA A 98 33.63 7.00 6.26
CA ALA A 98 32.64 7.52 7.22
C ALA A 98 33.18 8.61 8.18
N ARG A 99 34.51 8.74 8.33
CA ARG A 99 35.19 9.80 9.11
C ARG A 99 35.33 11.14 8.38
N ALA A 100 35.27 11.16 7.05
CA ALA A 100 35.33 12.39 6.24
C ALA A 100 33.95 13.06 6.12
N TRP A 101 32.88 12.32 6.40
CA TRP A 101 31.52 12.86 6.44
C TRP A 101 31.29 13.57 7.78
N PRO A 102 30.66 14.77 7.80
CA PRO A 102 30.19 15.34 9.06
C PRO A 102 29.27 14.34 9.75
N ALA A 103 29.70 13.86 10.93
CA ALA A 103 28.92 12.89 11.69
C ALA A 103 27.57 13.54 12.08
N PRO A 104 26.42 12.93 11.73
CA PRO A 104 25.14 13.44 12.21
C PRO A 104 25.14 13.40 13.73
N ALA A 105 24.55 14.42 14.36
CA ALA A 105 24.32 14.39 15.80
C ALA A 105 23.60 13.08 16.19
N PRO A 106 23.91 12.46 17.34
CA PRO A 106 23.36 11.15 17.72
C PRO A 106 21.83 11.14 17.71
N ALA A 107 21.19 12.27 18.03
CA ALA A 107 19.75 12.45 17.92
C ALA A 107 19.22 12.30 16.47
N ALA A 108 19.92 12.86 15.48
CA ALA A 108 19.54 12.73 14.07
C ALA A 108 19.68 11.28 13.57
N ALA A 109 20.73 10.57 14.00
CA ALA A 109 20.91 9.16 13.68
C ALA A 109 19.77 8.29 14.26
N LEU A 110 19.36 8.55 15.50
CA LEU A 110 18.22 7.89 16.14
C LEU A 110 16.91 8.16 15.42
N VAL A 111 16.67 9.41 14.99
CA VAL A 111 15.47 9.76 14.23
C VAL A 111 15.42 9.00 12.90
N VAL A 112 16.52 8.97 12.15
CA VAL A 112 16.60 8.21 10.88
C VAL A 112 16.35 6.72 11.11
N ALA A 113 16.95 6.13 12.14
CA ALA A 113 16.73 4.73 12.48
C ALA A 113 15.26 4.45 12.88
N ALA A 114 14.66 5.34 13.67
CA ALA A 114 13.25 5.23 14.07
C ALA A 114 12.30 5.35 12.88
N VAL A 115 12.57 6.29 11.96
CA VAL A 115 11.80 6.44 10.70
C VAL A 115 11.92 5.19 9.85
N LEU A 116 13.13 4.65 9.68
CA LEU A 116 13.34 3.41 8.92
C LEU A 116 12.58 2.23 9.53
N LEU A 117 12.64 2.06 10.85
CA LEU A 117 11.90 1.03 11.56
C LEU A 117 10.38 1.19 11.39
N ALA A 118 9.86 2.41 11.49
CA ALA A 118 8.45 2.70 11.27
C ALA A 118 8.02 2.39 9.83
N VAL A 119 8.85 2.71 8.84
CA VAL A 119 8.63 2.37 7.42
C VAL A 119 8.58 0.86 7.23
N VAL A 120 9.57 0.13 7.74
CA VAL A 120 9.62 -1.34 7.65
C VAL A 120 8.40 -1.96 8.32
N ALA A 121 8.03 -1.52 9.53
CA ALA A 121 6.85 -1.99 10.23
C ALA A 121 5.57 -1.74 9.43
N ALA A 122 5.40 -0.54 8.85
CA ALA A 122 4.26 -0.21 8.01
C ALA A 122 4.19 -1.10 6.75
N LEU A 123 5.32 -1.35 6.09
CA LEU A 123 5.41 -2.24 4.93
C LEU A 123 5.11 -3.69 5.29
N VAL A 124 5.59 -4.19 6.44
CA VAL A 124 5.29 -5.54 6.94
C VAL A 124 3.80 -5.68 7.24
N VAL A 125 3.18 -4.69 7.89
CA VAL A 125 1.74 -4.67 8.14
C VAL A 125 0.95 -4.69 6.83
N ALA A 126 1.37 -3.89 5.84
CA ALA A 126 0.74 -3.87 4.51
C ALA A 126 0.93 -5.20 3.75
N ALA A 127 2.09 -5.84 3.86
CA ALA A 127 2.41 -7.12 3.21
C ALA A 127 1.64 -8.31 3.82
N THR A 128 1.38 -8.26 5.13
CA THR A 128 0.79 -9.36 5.92
C THR A 128 -0.71 -9.20 6.19
N SER A 129 -1.27 -7.99 6.07
CA SER A 129 -2.71 -7.77 6.27
C SER A 129 -3.55 -8.55 5.25
N ARG A 130 -4.42 -9.42 5.76
CA ARG A 130 -5.39 -10.20 4.97
C ARG A 130 -6.84 -9.75 5.17
N ARG A 131 -7.12 -8.86 6.14
CA ARG A 131 -8.49 -8.60 6.64
C ARG A 131 -8.90 -7.13 6.69
N SER A 132 -8.02 -6.17 6.43
CA SER A 132 -8.35 -4.74 6.57
C SER A 132 -7.74 -3.87 5.48
N TYR A 133 -8.61 -3.24 4.68
CA TYR A 133 -8.25 -2.26 3.65
C TYR A 133 -7.57 -1.00 4.24
N ARG A 134 -7.95 -0.61 5.48
CA ARG A 134 -7.28 0.47 6.23
C ARG A 134 -5.80 0.17 6.48
N ARG A 135 -5.43 -1.09 6.73
CA ARG A 135 -4.02 -1.48 6.94
C ARG A 135 -3.21 -1.46 5.64
N THR A 136 -3.85 -1.63 4.48
CA THR A 136 -3.21 -1.38 3.18
C THR A 136 -2.94 0.11 2.94
N ARG A 137 -3.77 1.03 3.47
CA ARG A 137 -3.47 2.49 3.43
C ARG A 137 -2.24 2.88 4.26
N LEU A 138 -1.89 2.13 5.31
CA LEU A 138 -0.61 2.34 6.01
C LEU A 138 0.60 2.07 5.09
N GLY A 139 0.45 1.23 4.07
CA GLY A 139 1.46 1.03 3.03
C GLY A 139 1.71 2.27 2.19
N ALA A 140 0.70 3.11 1.94
CA ALA A 140 0.87 4.39 1.26
C ALA A 140 1.69 5.37 2.12
N ALA A 141 1.38 5.46 3.42
CA ALA A 141 2.17 6.27 4.36
C ALA A 141 3.62 5.78 4.46
N GLY A 142 3.83 4.46 4.56
CA GLY A 142 5.16 3.84 4.53
C GLY A 142 5.91 4.12 3.22
N GLY A 143 5.21 4.11 2.08
CA GLY A 143 5.76 4.46 0.77
C GLY A 143 6.18 5.93 0.68
N CYS A 144 5.36 6.87 1.15
CA CYS A 144 5.73 8.29 1.21
C CYS A 144 6.96 8.53 2.09
N ALA A 145 7.01 7.89 3.25
CA ALA A 145 8.16 7.99 4.16
C ALA A 145 9.44 7.38 3.54
N LEU A 146 9.31 6.29 2.76
CA LEU A 146 10.43 5.71 2.01
C LEU A 146 10.95 6.67 0.92
N ILE A 147 10.05 7.33 0.18
CA ILE A 147 10.43 8.37 -0.80
C ILE A 147 11.17 9.52 -0.11
N ALA A 148 10.67 10.00 1.03
CA ALA A 148 11.31 11.06 1.79
C ALA A 148 12.70 10.66 2.29
N LEU A 149 12.86 9.40 2.74
CA LEU A 149 14.16 8.85 3.14
C LEU A 149 15.15 8.83 1.97
N ASP A 150 14.72 8.33 0.80
CA ASP A 150 15.57 8.29 -0.40
C ASP A 150 15.95 9.70 -0.88
N ALA A 151 15.00 10.63 -0.91
CA ALA A 151 15.27 12.02 -1.27
C ALA A 151 16.29 12.64 -0.31
N THR A 152 16.15 12.39 0.99
CA THR A 152 17.09 12.88 2.01
C THR A 152 18.50 12.33 1.80
N MET A 153 18.64 11.04 1.50
CA MET A 153 19.94 10.42 1.22
C MET A 153 20.59 10.99 -0.04
N LEU A 154 19.81 11.18 -1.11
CA LEU A 154 20.28 11.81 -2.35
C LEU A 154 20.73 13.26 -2.12
N THR A 155 19.93 14.05 -1.40
CA THR A 155 20.27 15.43 -1.03
C THR A 155 21.53 15.49 -0.16
N ALA A 156 21.67 14.58 0.82
CA ALA A 156 22.84 14.53 1.68
C ALA A 156 24.12 14.23 0.88
N VAL A 157 24.08 13.31 -0.08
CA VAL A 157 25.22 13.07 -0.99
C VAL A 157 25.52 14.30 -1.84
N LEU A 158 24.51 14.92 -2.43
CA LEU A 158 24.74 16.07 -3.31
C LEU A 158 25.38 17.26 -2.57
N LEU A 159 25.02 17.47 -1.30
CA LEU A 159 25.46 18.63 -0.52
C LEU A 159 26.72 18.39 0.32
N LEU A 160 26.94 17.14 0.78
CA LEU A 160 27.94 16.84 1.80
C LEU A 160 29.02 15.87 1.31
N ALA A 161 28.90 15.27 0.12
CA ALA A 161 29.91 14.37 -0.38
C ALA A 161 31.20 15.12 -0.70
N PRO A 162 32.36 14.71 -0.16
CA PRO A 162 33.65 15.33 -0.48
C PRO A 162 34.10 15.03 -1.92
N GLY A 163 33.50 14.04 -2.58
CA GLY A 163 33.75 13.70 -3.98
C GLY A 163 32.94 12.48 -4.44
N PRO A 164 32.88 12.21 -5.76
CA PRO A 164 32.16 11.07 -6.30
C PRO A 164 32.86 9.75 -5.93
N ALA A 165 32.11 8.81 -5.36
CA ALA A 165 32.58 7.46 -5.07
C ALA A 165 31.91 6.44 -6.02
N TRP A 166 32.64 5.43 -6.47
CA TRP A 166 32.10 4.42 -7.40
C TRP A 166 30.80 3.74 -6.93
N PRO A 167 30.54 3.49 -5.61
CA PRO A 167 29.26 2.90 -5.19
C PRO A 167 28.07 3.86 -5.38
N MET A 168 28.30 5.17 -5.49
CA MET A 168 27.24 6.14 -5.80
C MET A 168 26.60 5.87 -7.16
N LEU A 169 27.38 5.33 -8.11
CA LEU A 169 26.89 4.94 -9.43
C LEU A 169 25.83 3.83 -9.35
N LEU A 170 25.76 3.09 -8.24
CA LEU A 170 24.75 2.07 -7.99
C LEU A 170 23.66 2.57 -7.03
N ALA A 171 24.04 3.30 -5.97
CA ALA A 171 23.11 3.77 -4.95
C ALA A 171 22.09 4.81 -5.48
N VAL A 172 22.55 5.74 -6.31
CA VAL A 172 21.70 6.79 -6.90
C VAL A 172 20.62 6.21 -7.82
N PRO A 173 20.95 5.41 -8.87
CA PRO A 173 19.92 4.85 -9.74
C PRO A 173 19.02 3.85 -9.01
N ALA A 174 19.54 3.08 -8.04
CA ALA A 174 18.70 2.20 -7.23
C ALA A 174 17.66 2.97 -6.40
N SER A 175 18.04 4.12 -5.82
CA SER A 175 17.13 4.99 -5.07
C SER A 175 16.12 5.66 -5.99
N LEU A 176 16.54 6.16 -7.17
CA LEU A 176 15.63 6.74 -8.17
C LEU A 176 14.62 5.72 -8.70
N ALA A 177 15.06 4.50 -8.99
CA ALA A 177 14.18 3.42 -9.40
C ALA A 177 13.16 3.09 -8.30
N ARG A 178 13.61 3.03 -7.04
CA ARG A 178 12.74 2.78 -5.89
C ARG A 178 11.71 3.90 -5.69
N ILE A 179 12.12 5.17 -5.80
CA ILE A 179 11.22 6.32 -5.76
C ILE A 179 10.18 6.21 -6.89
N GLY A 180 10.61 5.99 -8.13
CA GLY A 180 9.72 5.93 -9.30
C GLY A 180 8.70 4.80 -9.20
N LEU A 181 9.13 3.61 -8.75
CA LEU A 181 8.23 2.46 -8.54
C LEU A 181 7.24 2.70 -7.38
N THR A 182 7.69 3.34 -6.29
CA THR A 182 6.84 3.66 -5.13
C THR A 182 5.84 4.77 -5.48
N ALA A 183 6.30 5.80 -6.19
CA ALA A 183 5.48 6.92 -6.64
C ALA A 183 4.44 6.49 -7.67
N ARG A 184 4.72 5.52 -8.54
CA ARG A 184 3.70 4.96 -9.46
C ARG A 184 2.62 4.14 -8.74
N ALA A 185 2.96 3.54 -7.61
CA ALA A 185 2.02 2.73 -6.83
C ALA A 185 1.12 3.56 -5.89
N LEU A 186 1.51 4.80 -5.57
CA LEU A 186 0.81 5.70 -4.65
C LEU A 186 -0.51 6.29 -5.22
N PRO A 187 -0.56 6.84 -6.45
CA PRO A 187 -1.79 7.36 -7.07
C PRO A 187 -2.88 6.29 -7.15
N ALA A 188 -2.52 5.06 -7.53
CA ALA A 188 -3.46 3.93 -7.60
C ALA A 188 -4.08 3.55 -6.24
N ALA A 189 -3.52 4.02 -5.12
CA ALA A 189 -4.01 3.78 -3.76
C ALA A 189 -4.74 4.98 -3.13
N LEU A 190 -4.70 6.16 -3.77
CA LEU A 190 -5.34 7.40 -3.30
C LEU A 190 -6.56 7.80 -4.14
N THR A 191 -6.66 7.35 -5.40
CA THR A 191 -7.78 7.65 -6.30
C THR A 191 -8.88 6.57 -6.32
N ARG A 192 -8.88 5.61 -5.38
CA ARG A 192 -9.92 4.57 -5.20
C ARG A 192 -10.28 4.38 -3.73
#